data_AF-A0A927Z8M8-F1
#
_entry.id   AF-A0A927Z8M8-F1
#
_cell.length_a   1.000
_cell.length_b   1.000
_cell.length_c   1.000
_cell.angle_alpha   90.00
_cell.angle_beta   90.00
_cell.angle_gamma   90.00
#
_symmetry.space_group_name_H-M   'P 1'
#
loop_
_entity.id
_entity.type
_entity.pdbx_description
1 polymer ?
#
loop_
_entity_poly.entity_id
_entity_poly.type
_entity_poly.pdbx_seq_one_letter_code
_entity_poly.pdbx_strand_id
1 'polypeptide(L)'
;MALFKREVRVTKSLAMNGKETGAIVGVKGALLGRIIRMDGEVEYVVGRDSSESEVVIDSDNVEAKHCSIKYVQVDKNYVVCNLSDGDVIADGEEIAKGESKILQPGTRIVIGTPSNEIRLG
;
A
#
# COMPACT_ATOMS: atom_id res chain seq x y z
N MET A 1 27.76 14.72 40.75
CA MET A 1 27.62 14.79 39.28
C MET A 1 26.32 14.09 38.92
N ALA A 2 25.24 14.84 38.69
CA ALA A 2 23.89 14.28 38.55
C ALA A 2 23.60 13.87 37.09
N LEU A 3 23.25 12.60 36.88
CA LEU A 3 22.78 12.07 35.59
C LEU A 3 21.26 12.29 35.49
N PHE A 4 20.86 13.24 34.65
CA PHE A 4 19.45 13.53 34.36
C PHE A 4 18.92 12.51 33.35
N LYS A 5 18.21 11.48 33.82
CA LYS A 5 17.53 10.51 32.95
C LYS A 5 16.18 11.12 32.54
N ARG A 6 16.05 11.57 31.28
CA ARG A 6 14.77 12.02 30.75
C ARG A 6 13.87 10.80 30.52
N GLU A 7 12.86 10.63 31.36
CA GLU A 7 11.73 9.74 31.08
C GLU A 7 10.79 10.43 30.08
N VAL A 8 10.71 9.89 28.87
CA VAL A 8 9.69 10.27 27.90
C VAL A 8 8.40 9.56 28.26
N ARG A 9 7.40 10.31 28.77
CA ARG A 9 6.04 9.81 28.95
C ARG A 9 5.24 10.12 27.69
N VAL A 10 5.07 9.14 26.82
CA VAL A 10 4.12 9.24 25.71
C VAL A 10 2.71 9.13 26.29
N THR A 11 1.98 10.24 26.32
CA THR A 11 0.57 10.23 26.71
C THR A 11 -0.25 9.64 25.55
N LYS A 12 -1.07 8.62 25.84
CA LYS A 12 -1.98 7.97 24.88
C LYS A 12 -2.88 8.95 24.10
N SER A 13 -3.06 10.19 24.57
CA SER A 13 -3.99 11.18 24.00
C SER A 13 -3.59 11.81 22.66
N LEU A 14 -2.32 11.75 22.23
CA LEU A 14 -1.94 12.23 20.88
C LEU A 14 -1.99 11.14 19.80
N ALA A 15 -2.04 9.87 20.21
CA ALA A 15 -2.06 8.72 19.31
C ALA A 15 -3.47 8.27 18.89
N MET A 16 -4.53 8.79 19.54
CA MET A 16 -5.89 8.23 19.46
C MET A 16 -6.95 9.13 18.80
N ASN A 17 -6.54 10.06 17.94
CA ASN A 17 -7.48 10.73 17.01
C ASN A 17 -7.10 10.52 15.54
N GLY A 18 -6.18 9.59 15.27
CA GLY A 18 -5.91 9.16 13.91
C GLY A 18 -7.07 8.32 13.43
N LYS A 19 -7.86 8.85 12.49
CA LYS A 19 -8.78 8.05 11.67
C LYS A 19 -8.03 6.76 11.27
N GLU A 20 -8.59 5.58 11.56
CA GLU A 20 -7.97 4.32 11.13
C GLU A 20 -7.82 4.40 9.60
N THR A 21 -6.57 4.47 9.15
CA THR A 21 -6.18 4.72 7.76
C THR A 21 -5.36 3.53 7.29
N GLY A 22 -5.59 3.12 6.04
CA GLY A 22 -4.77 2.09 5.42
C GLY A 22 -3.39 2.63 5.08
N ALA A 23 -2.49 1.75 4.65
CA ALA A 23 -1.21 2.13 4.10
C ALA A 23 -0.73 1.15 3.03
N ILE A 24 0.03 1.68 2.08
CA ILE A 24 0.86 0.90 1.16
C ILE A 24 2.30 1.01 1.65
N VAL A 25 2.91 -0.12 2.00
CA VAL A 25 4.29 -0.19 2.49
C VAL A 25 5.16 -0.86 1.44
N GLY A 26 6.12 -0.15 0.87
CA GLY A 26 7.01 -0.73 -0.13
C GLY A 26 8.07 -1.64 0.51
N VAL A 27 8.08 -2.91 0.07
CA VAL A 27 8.94 -3.97 0.61
C VAL A 27 10.12 -4.25 -0.32
N LYS A 28 9.95 -4.07 -1.64
CA LYS A 28 10.99 -4.23 -2.67
C LYS A 28 10.79 -3.23 -3.80
N GLY A 29 11.83 -3.07 -4.63
CA GLY A 29 11.75 -2.29 -5.86
C GLY A 29 11.63 -0.78 -5.64
N ALA A 30 10.97 -0.08 -6.55
CA ALA A 30 10.92 1.39 -6.57
C ALA A 30 10.30 2.02 -5.31
N LEU A 31 9.48 1.27 -4.58
CA LEU A 31 8.81 1.75 -3.36
C LEU A 31 9.54 1.36 -2.07
N LEU A 32 10.68 0.66 -2.13
CA LEU A 32 11.38 0.16 -0.94
C LEU A 32 11.53 1.23 0.15
N GLY A 33 11.02 0.92 1.35
CA GLY A 33 11.11 1.78 2.53
C GLY A 33 10.13 2.96 2.56
N ARG A 34 9.30 3.13 1.52
CA ARG A 34 8.24 4.15 1.49
C ARG A 34 6.99 3.62 2.18
N ILE A 35 6.31 4.52 2.91
CA ILE A 35 4.99 4.29 3.50
C ILE A 35 4.07 5.36 2.96
N ILE A 36 3.04 4.94 2.23
CA ILE A 36 2.02 5.82 1.67
C ILE A 36 0.76 5.60 2.48
N ARG A 37 0.35 6.60 3.27
CA ARG A 37 -0.90 6.53 4.02
C ARG A 37 -2.07 6.73 3.08
N MET A 38 -3.08 5.90 3.23
CA MET A 38 -4.29 5.93 2.43
C MET A 38 -5.41 6.56 3.24
N ASP A 39 -6.06 7.56 2.67
CA ASP A 39 -7.30 8.05 3.21
C ASP A 39 -8.41 7.01 2.98
N GLY A 40 -9.12 6.66 4.06
CA GLY A 40 -10.23 5.70 3.97
C GLY A 40 -11.26 6.18 2.96
N GLU A 41 -11.68 5.25 2.09
CA GLU A 41 -12.60 5.45 0.96
C GLU A 41 -12.04 6.06 -0.33
N VAL A 42 -10.77 6.47 -0.36
CA VAL A 42 -10.10 6.91 -1.61
C VAL A 42 -9.43 5.70 -2.28
N GLU A 43 -9.64 5.57 -3.58
CA GLU A 43 -8.93 4.61 -4.43
C GLU A 43 -7.62 5.24 -4.92
N TYR A 44 -6.52 4.51 -4.80
CA TYR A 44 -5.20 4.91 -5.28
C TYR A 44 -4.82 4.01 -6.43
N VAL A 45 -4.51 4.60 -7.58
CA VAL A 45 -3.96 3.90 -8.73
C VAL A 45 -2.45 3.78 -8.56
N VAL A 46 -1.96 2.55 -8.71
CA VAL A 46 -0.54 2.22 -8.75
C VAL A 46 -0.16 1.94 -10.20
N GLY A 47 0.89 2.59 -10.69
CA GLY A 47 1.32 2.45 -12.08
C GLY A 47 2.60 3.22 -12.38
N ARG A 48 3.05 3.18 -13.62
CA ARG A 48 4.31 3.82 -14.06
C ARG A 48 4.15 5.31 -14.35
N ASP A 49 2.96 5.76 -14.73
CA ASP A 49 2.73 7.12 -15.19
C ASP A 49 2.11 8.00 -14.10
N SER A 50 2.82 9.07 -13.71
CA SER A 50 2.38 10.02 -12.69
C SER A 50 1.15 10.85 -13.09
N SER A 51 0.81 10.91 -14.38
CA SER A 51 -0.42 11.58 -14.83
C SER A 51 -1.68 10.73 -14.61
N GLU A 52 -1.50 9.42 -14.43
CA GLU A 52 -2.57 8.42 -14.37
C GLU A 52 -2.55 7.62 -13.06
N SER A 53 -1.55 7.83 -12.19
CA SER A 53 -1.31 7.08 -10.95
C SER A 53 -0.92 7.98 -9.78
N GLU A 54 -1.56 7.77 -8.62
CA GLU A 54 -1.17 8.41 -7.36
C GLU A 54 0.08 7.76 -6.74
N VAL A 55 0.31 6.47 -7.03
CA VAL A 55 1.48 5.73 -6.56
C VAL A 55 2.32 5.27 -7.74
N VAL A 56 3.46 5.94 -7.92
CA VAL A 56 4.31 5.72 -9.11
C VAL A 56 5.38 4.65 -8.85
N ILE A 57 5.43 3.64 -9.72
CA ILE A 57 6.50 2.64 -9.83
C ILE A 57 7.12 2.76 -11.22
N ASP A 58 8.25 3.46 -11.31
CA ASP A 58 8.98 3.64 -12.57
C ASP A 58 9.73 2.36 -12.96
N SER A 59 9.04 1.46 -13.66
CA SER A 59 9.55 0.16 -14.10
C SER A 59 8.87 -0.27 -15.40
N ASP A 60 9.63 -0.82 -16.35
CA ASP A 60 9.09 -1.28 -17.65
C ASP A 60 8.07 -2.42 -17.55
N ASN A 61 8.07 -3.18 -16.46
CA ASN A 61 7.09 -4.24 -16.21
C ASN A 61 5.80 -3.71 -15.57
N VAL A 62 5.70 -2.41 -15.34
CA VAL A 62 4.54 -1.75 -14.75
C VAL A 62 3.90 -0.86 -15.81
N GLU A 63 2.60 -1.07 -16.02
CA GLU A 63 1.79 -0.28 -16.95
C GLU A 63 1.45 1.09 -16.35
N ALA A 64 1.02 2.03 -17.19
CA ALA A 64 0.65 3.38 -16.76
C ALA A 64 -0.43 3.38 -15.66
N LYS A 65 -1.38 2.44 -15.74
CA LYS A 65 -2.32 2.05 -14.68
C LYS A 65 -2.22 0.54 -14.49
N HIS A 66 -1.59 0.10 -13.41
CA HIS A 66 -1.32 -1.33 -13.22
C HIS A 66 -2.36 -2.00 -12.33
N CYS A 67 -2.58 -1.44 -11.14
CA CYS A 67 -3.64 -1.87 -10.25
C CYS A 67 -4.21 -0.69 -9.49
N SER A 68 -5.40 -0.86 -8.93
CA SER A 68 -5.94 0.06 -7.94
C SER A 68 -6.00 -0.59 -6.56
N ILE A 69 -5.85 0.24 -5.53
CA ILE A 69 -5.92 -0.18 -4.12
C ILE A 69 -6.82 0.81 -3.40
N LYS A 70 -7.84 0.30 -2.71
CA LYS A 70 -8.73 1.07 -1.85
C LYS A 70 -8.74 0.46 -0.45
N TYR A 71 -8.57 1.30 0.57
CA TYR A 71 -8.81 0.88 1.95
C TYR A 71 -10.27 1.16 2.35
N VAL A 72 -10.97 0.11 2.78
CA VAL A 72 -12.36 0.16 3.24
C VAL A 72 -12.35 0.24 4.77
N GLN A 73 -12.61 1.43 5.29
CA GLN A 73 -12.39 1.72 6.71
C GLN A 73 -13.36 0.94 7.62
N VAL A 74 -14.60 0.75 7.17
CA VAL A 74 -15.64 0.03 7.93
C VAL A 74 -15.28 -1.43 8.15
N ASP A 75 -14.75 -2.09 7.12
CA ASP A 75 -14.43 -3.52 7.15
C ASP A 75 -12.95 -3.81 7.48
N LYS A 76 -12.14 -2.75 7.60
CA LYS A 76 -10.69 -2.81 7.88
C LYS A 76 -9.93 -3.71 6.91
N ASN A 77 -10.31 -3.66 5.65
CA ASN A 77 -9.72 -4.46 4.58
C ASN A 77 -9.36 -3.58 3.38
N TYR A 78 -8.75 -4.21 2.38
CA TYR A 78 -8.39 -3.58 1.13
C TYR A 78 -9.14 -4.24 -0.02
N VAL A 79 -9.57 -3.43 -0.97
CA VAL A 79 -9.98 -3.91 -2.29
C VAL A 79 -8.84 -3.62 -3.25
N VAL A 80 -8.34 -4.65 -3.91
CA VAL A 80 -7.29 -4.54 -4.93
C VAL A 80 -7.83 -5.05 -6.26
N CYS A 81 -7.73 -4.22 -7.29
CA CYS A 81 -8.17 -4.55 -8.64
C CYS A 81 -6.97 -4.53 -9.61
N ASN A 82 -6.80 -5.58 -10.42
CA ASN A 82 -5.82 -5.54 -11.49
C ASN A 82 -6.40 -4.78 -12.70
N LEU A 83 -5.71 -3.72 -13.13
CA LEU A 83 -6.14 -2.88 -14.25
C LEU A 83 -5.33 -3.16 -15.53
N SER A 84 -4.25 -3.93 -15.42
CA SER A 84 -3.27 -4.20 -16.48
C SER A 84 -3.34 -5.63 -17.01
N ASP A 85 -2.66 -5.89 -18.13
CA ASP A 85 -2.42 -7.25 -18.60
C ASP A 85 -1.25 -7.93 -17.86
N GLY A 86 -0.52 -7.19 -17.01
CA GLY A 86 0.59 -7.70 -16.20
C GLY A 86 0.17 -8.30 -14.85
N ASP A 87 1.18 -8.87 -14.18
CA ASP A 87 1.00 -9.63 -12.95
C ASP A 87 0.61 -8.75 -11.76
N VAL A 88 -0.51 -9.07 -11.12
CA VAL A 88 -0.84 -8.62 -9.77
C VAL A 88 -1.05 -9.86 -8.92
N ILE A 89 -0.10 -10.15 -8.02
CA ILE A 89 -0.10 -11.41 -7.26
C ILE A 89 -0.16 -11.10 -5.76
N ALA A 90 -1.23 -11.53 -5.09
CA ALA A 90 -1.44 -11.36 -3.66
C ALA A 90 -1.11 -12.66 -2.90
N ASP A 91 -0.07 -12.63 -2.06
CA ASP A 91 0.42 -13.80 -1.30
C ASP A 91 0.59 -15.10 -2.14
N GLY A 92 0.95 -14.95 -3.41
CA GLY A 92 1.14 -16.05 -4.37
C GLY A 92 -0.07 -16.38 -5.24
N GLU A 93 -1.21 -15.73 -5.03
CA GLU A 93 -2.41 -15.89 -5.83
C GLU A 93 -2.57 -14.73 -6.82
N GLU A 94 -2.70 -15.04 -8.11
CA GLU A 94 -2.89 -14.05 -9.16
C GLU A 94 -4.28 -13.39 -9.07
N ILE A 95 -4.35 -12.10 -9.40
CA ILE A 95 -5.57 -11.33 -9.58
C ILE A 95 -5.68 -11.04 -11.08
N ALA A 96 -6.67 -11.66 -11.74
CA ALA A 96 -6.83 -11.51 -13.18
C ALA A 96 -7.19 -10.07 -13.55
N LYS A 97 -6.87 -9.64 -14.77
CA LYS A 97 -7.26 -8.32 -15.26
C LYS A 97 -8.76 -8.07 -15.12
N GLY A 98 -9.12 -6.95 -14.51
CA GLY A 98 -10.49 -6.54 -14.21
C GLY A 98 -11.10 -7.23 -12.99
N GLU A 99 -10.41 -8.19 -12.37
CA GLU A 99 -10.84 -8.83 -11.12
C GLU A 99 -10.46 -7.95 -9.93
N SER A 100 -11.35 -7.92 -8.93
CA SER A 100 -11.09 -7.31 -7.63
C SER A 100 -11.09 -8.37 -6.53
N LYS A 101 -10.12 -8.29 -5.62
CA LYS A 101 -10.06 -9.13 -4.41
C LYS A 101 -10.07 -8.30 -3.14
N ILE A 102 -10.73 -8.85 -2.12
CA ILE A 102 -10.71 -8.31 -0.76
C ILE A 102 -9.54 -8.94 -0.02
N LEU A 103 -8.59 -8.12 0.43
CA LEU A 103 -7.34 -8.54 1.06
C LEU A 103 -7.21 -7.94 2.46
N GLN A 104 -6.48 -8.63 3.32
CA GLN A 104 -6.29 -8.22 4.71
C GLN A 104 -5.02 -7.37 4.86
N PRO A 105 -4.94 -6.51 5.89
CA PRO A 105 -3.68 -5.92 6.31
C PRO A 105 -2.60 -7.01 6.48
N GLY A 106 -1.39 -6.72 6.02
CA GLY A 106 -0.25 -7.64 6.06
C GLY A 106 -0.03 -8.44 4.77
N THR A 107 -1.02 -8.53 3.88
CA THR A 107 -0.88 -9.22 2.57
C THR A 107 0.20 -8.56 1.72
N ARG A 108 1.05 -9.37 1.09
CA ARG A 108 2.09 -8.95 0.15
C ARG A 108 1.54 -8.97 -1.26
N ILE A 109 1.86 -7.94 -2.04
CA ILE A 109 1.42 -7.81 -3.42
C ILE A 109 2.63 -7.59 -4.31
N VAL A 110 2.81 -8.47 -5.29
CA VAL A 110 3.74 -8.29 -6.39
C VAL A 110 3.04 -7.49 -7.50
N ILE A 111 3.74 -6.53 -8.08
CA ILE A 111 3.21 -5.62 -9.11
C ILE A 111 4.12 -5.69 -10.35
N GLY A 112 3.63 -6.29 -11.42
CA GLY A 112 4.28 -6.47 -12.71
C GLY A 112 5.43 -7.47 -12.72
N THR A 113 6.24 -7.52 -11.65
CA THR A 113 7.39 -8.40 -11.53
C THR A 113 7.76 -8.64 -10.07
N PRO A 114 8.30 -9.81 -9.68
CA PRO A 114 8.71 -10.11 -8.29
C PRO A 114 9.74 -9.14 -7.67
N SER A 115 10.39 -8.29 -8.47
CA SER A 115 11.29 -7.25 -7.97
C SER A 115 10.57 -6.02 -7.40
N ASN A 116 9.27 -5.86 -7.68
CA ASN A 116 8.40 -4.83 -7.10
C ASN A 116 7.36 -5.49 -6.19
N GLU A 117 7.49 -5.25 -4.88
CA GLU A 117 6.60 -5.82 -3.87
C GLU A 117 6.19 -4.74 -2.87
N ILE A 118 4.89 -4.68 -2.60
CA ILE A 118 4.31 -3.87 -1.52
C ILE A 118 3.66 -4.78 -0.48
N ARG A 119 3.37 -4.22 0.69
CA ARG A 119 2.57 -4.84 1.73
C ARG A 119 1.47 -3.88 2.17
N LEU A 120 0.26 -4.41 2.33
CA LEU A 120 -0.87 -3.68 2.88
C LEU A 120 -0.66 -3.46 4.38
N GLY A 121 -0.81 -2.22 4.85
CA GLY A 121 -0.45 -1.78 6.21
C GLY A 121 -1.60 -1.67 7.18
#